data_AF-A0A319DVJ3-F1
#
_entry.id   AF-A0A319DVJ3-F1
#
_cell.length_a   1.000
_cell.length_b   1.000
_cell.length_c   1.000
_cell.angle_alpha   90.00
_cell.angle_beta   90.00
_cell.angle_gamma   90.00
#
_symmetry.space_group_name_H-M   'P 1'
#
loop_
_entity.id
_entity.type
_entity.pdbx_description
1 polymer ?
#
loop_
_entity_poly.entity_id
_entity_poly.type
_entity_poly.pdbx_seq_one_letter_code
_entity_poly.pdbx_strand_id
1 'polypeptide(L)' 'MPSQADDKRQAAREVIDILHEISTLLNTNLDRTELSLCVSLIENGVNPDALAVSF' A
#
# COMPACT_ATOMS: atom_id res chain seq x y z
N MET A 1 -2.42 20.54 -19.37
CA MET A 1 -3.22 19.30 -19.31
C MET A 1 -2.47 18.34 -18.40
N PRO A 2 -3.11 17.70 -17.42
CA PRO A 2 -2.47 16.64 -16.64
C PRO A 2 -1.95 15.57 -17.61
N SER A 3 -0.71 15.13 -17.40
CA SER A 3 -0.11 14.07 -18.19
C SER A 3 -0.61 12.72 -17.68
N GLN A 4 -0.61 11.68 -18.53
CA GLN A 4 -0.98 10.31 -18.14
C GLN A 4 -0.14 9.79 -16.94
N ALA A 5 1.03 10.37 -16.71
CA ALA A 5 1.87 10.10 -15.54
C ALA A 5 1.30 10.70 -14.24
N ASP A 6 0.66 11.87 -14.31
CA ASP A 6 0.01 12.52 -13.17
C ASP A 6 -1.21 11.71 -12.71
N ASP A 7 -2.02 11.22 -13.65
CA ASP A 7 -3.18 10.36 -13.35
C ASP A 7 -2.76 9.07 -12.63
N LYS A 8 -1.69 8.41 -13.10
CA LYS A 8 -1.13 7.21 -12.44
C LYS A 8 -0.65 7.50 -11.02
N ARG A 9 0.01 8.64 -10.81
CA ARG A 9 0.50 9.04 -9.49
C ARG A 9 -0.65 9.35 -8.53
N GLN A 10 -1.73 9.92 -9.05
CA GLN A 10 -2.92 10.23 -8.27
C GLN A 10 -3.68 8.95 -7.87
N ALA A 11 -3.86 8.02 -8.81
CA ALA A 11 -4.44 6.71 -8.54
C ALA A 11 -3.62 5.92 -7.50
N ALA A 12 -2.29 5.94 -7.58
CA ALA A 12 -1.43 5.25 -6.61
C ALA A 12 -1.61 5.80 -5.18
N ARG A 13 -1.78 7.12 -5.03
CA ARG A 13 -2.05 7.74 -3.71
C ARG A 13 -3.39 7.29 -3.16
N GLU A 14 -4.43 7.31 -4.01
CA GLU A 14 -5.78 6.91 -3.64
C GLU A 14 -5.84 5.44 -3.22
N VAL A 15 -5.13 4.56 -3.91
CA VAL A 15 -4.97 3.15 -3.52
C VAL A 15 -4.36 3.02 -2.12
N ILE A 16 -3.28 3.73 -1.83
CA ILE A 16 -2.64 3.68 -0.51
C ILE A 16 -3.56 4.25 0.58
N ASP A 17 -4.31 5.31 0.29
CA ASP A 17 -5.31 5.87 1.22
C ASP A 17 -6.38 4.84 1.57
N ILE A 18 -6.97 4.19 0.56
CA ILE A 18 -7.99 3.14 0.75
C ILE A 18 -7.42 1.96 1.54
N LEU A 19 -6.23 1.49 1.19
CA LEU A 19 -5.59 0.38 1.90
C LEU A 19 -5.28 0.73 3.37
N HIS A 20 -4.90 1.97 3.66
CA HIS A 20 -4.64 2.42 5.03
C HIS A 20 -5.93 2.51 5.86
N GLU A 21 -7.04 2.92 5.25
CA GLU A 21 -8.36 2.89 5.88
C GLU A 21 -8.77 1.45 6.21
N ILE A 22 -8.59 0.51 5.27
CA ILE A 22 -8.84 -0.92 5.49
C ILE A 22 -7.95 -1.46 6.63
N SER A 23 -6.65 -1.14 6.63
CA SER A 23 -5.69 -1.50 7.69
C SER A 23 -6.17 -1.03 9.06
N THR A 24 -6.67 0.21 9.13
CA THR A 24 -7.18 0.81 10.36
C THR A 24 -8.44 0.11 10.85
N LEU A 25 -9.38 -0.18 9.95
CA LEU A 25 -10.61 -0.92 10.28
C LEU A 25 -10.34 -2.33 10.80
N LEU A 26 -9.32 -2.99 10.25
CA LEU A 26 -8.89 -4.33 10.64
C LEU A 26 -7.93 -4.33 11.85
N ASN A 27 -7.59 -3.16 12.40
CA ASN A 27 -6.63 -2.99 13.50
C ASN A 27 -5.29 -3.70 13.25
N THR A 28 -4.78 -3.65 12.02
CA THR A 28 -3.48 -4.27 11.69
C THR A 28 -2.29 -3.47 12.23
N ASN A 29 -2.54 -2.25 12.74
CA ASN A 29 -1.54 -1.32 13.26
C ASN A 29 -0.43 -0.93 12.28
N LEU A 30 -0.62 -1.15 10.98
CA LEU A 30 0.31 -0.71 9.95
C LEU A 30 0.14 0.77 9.66
N ASP A 31 1.23 1.52 9.75
CA ASP A 31 1.25 2.90 9.31
C ASP A 31 1.33 3.00 7.77
N ARG A 32 1.14 4.21 7.25
CA ARG A 32 1.11 4.45 5.79
C ARG A 32 2.44 4.12 5.10
N THR A 33 3.56 4.22 5.81
CA THR A 33 4.91 3.93 5.29
C THR A 33 5.13 2.43 5.20
N GLU A 34 4.80 1.70 6.26
CA GLU A 34 4.87 0.25 6.34
C GLU A 34 3.96 -0.39 5.30
N LEU A 35 2.73 0.11 5.14
CA LEU A 35 1.80 -0.35 4.14
C LEU A 35 2.32 -0.14 2.71
N SER A 36 2.92 1.03 2.44
CA SER A 36 3.56 1.30 1.14
C SER A 36 4.75 0.38 0.87
N LEU A 37 5.50 0.02 1.91
CA LEU A 37 6.60 -0.93 1.81
C LEU A 37 6.08 -2.35 1.54
N CYS A 38 5.05 -2.80 2.25
CA CYS A 38 4.39 -4.08 2.02
C CYS A 38 3.90 -4.21 0.58
N VAL A 39 3.20 -3.19 0.05
CA VAL A 39 2.77 -3.17 -1.36
C VAL A 39 3.97 -3.30 -2.30
N SER A 40 5.04 -2.53 -2.07
CA SER A 40 6.24 -2.60 -2.90
C SER A 40 6.90 -3.98 -2.87
N LEU A 41 6.98 -4.62 -1.70
CA LEU A 41 7.57 -5.95 -1.54
C LEU A 41 6.72 -7.02 -2.22
N ILE A 42 5.39 -6.95 -2.09
CA ILE A 42 4.45 -7.86 -2.76
C ILE A 42 4.53 -7.70 -4.28
N GLU A 43 4.61 -6.47 -4.79
CA GLU A 43 4.82 -6.19 -6.23
C GLU A 43 6.15 -6.74 -6.74
N ASN A 44 7.18 -6.83 -5.89
CA ASN A 44 8.46 -7.47 -6.18
C ASN A 44 8.46 -9.00 -6.01
N GLY A 45 7.30 -9.60 -5.70
CA GLY A 45 7.12 -11.06 -5.60
C GLY A 45 7.38 -11.64 -4.21
N VAL A 46 7.49 -10.81 -3.18
CA VAL A 46 7.56 -11.30 -1.79
C VAL A 46 6.20 -11.85 -1.37
N ASN A 47 6.20 -12.99 -0.69
CA ASN A 47 4.98 -13.64 -0.22
C ASN A 47 4.30 -12.78 0.89
N PRO A 48 3.02 -12.40 0.74
CA PRO A 48 2.31 -11.59 1.73
C PRO A 48 2.14 -12.28 3.09
N ASP A 49 1.97 -13.61 3.13
CA ASP A 49 1.86 -14.37 4.38
C ASP A 49 3.18 -14.34 5.17
N ALA A 50 4.31 -14.36 4.46
CA ALA A 50 5.62 -14.22 5.08
C ALA A 50 5.89 -12.79 5.57
N LEU A 51 5.32 -11.78 4.89
CA LEU A 51 5.38 -10.38 5.34
C LEU A 51 4.54 -10.15 6.59
N ALA A 52 3.35 -10.76 6.66
CA ALA A 52 2.42 -10.57 7.77
C ALA A 52 2.96 -11.05 9.14
N VAL A 53 3.95 -11.94 9.17
CA VAL A 53 4.62 -12.38 10.41
C VAL A 53 5.82 -11.51 10.79
N SER A 54 6.21 -10.58 9.93
CA SER A 54 7.41 -9.73 10.11
C SER A 54 7.09 -8.36 10.72
N PHE A 55 5.81 -8.01 10.83
CA PHE A 55 5.29 -6.75 11.36
C PHE A 55 4.36 -7.00 12.55
#